data_AF-A0A9X6STD2-F1
#
_entry.id   AF-A0A9X6STD2-F1
#
_cell.length_a   1.000
_cell.length_b   1.000
_cell.length_c   1.000
_cell.angle_alpha   90.00
_cell.angle_beta   90.00
_cell.angle_gamma   90.00
#
_symmetry.space_group_name_H-M   'P 1'
#
loop_
_entity.id
_entity.type
_entity.pdbx_description
1 polymer ?
#
loop_
_entity_poly.entity_id
_entity_poly.type
_entity_poly.pdbx_seq_one_letter_code
_entity_poly.pdbx_strand_id
1 'polypeptide(L)'
;MIHEETYNYLLKNVSATEFDVCLLSLLHMDWDGQIRLELGELAEKAGTTKKYLKEIVNKFISKAKGRFVFAPVEGREGLLYRFNIGKTNLLYNNKTDRYCKKYKFFYTDEFRNLPINAKRLLLMGAFRMSTLKNTEVSIKVCDIIPSVHNGETIPFTKGRLEEAIRAIQNSGLRNIVNVGIASNRFAKKEVVVFAFKKNTLQEFLENHTERTLLRKKLFEAGYHEFLSDEYCIEIERMGKYIYRSFLAKEKELANEQGVQVSAKDELQKLARFVYDAAIERIVPALISKKEELDTPKKVSAYFSSIMYAVVAEEMAKYAHQAESVKSLLENEYLHQRISYDIHGEEVGFIQIHREVEPIKQKHQFFVRMYKTLQAWCEEWVISRVKKVVEVEGVDGVGEVQEDTATQQVKKEEVVGRVQAIKKTAFEQLNVIKEWLQLNGNKAIDEKGRFNFIEEMKQSIGSYLAIHKDRIQQEMEISEVV
;
A
#
# COMPACT_ATOMS: atom_id res chain seq x y z
N MET A 1 3.94 10.87 -5.01
CA MET A 1 4.45 12.14 -4.48
C MET A 1 5.92 12.26 -4.89
N ILE A 2 6.59 13.40 -4.72
CA ILE A 2 8.06 13.49 -4.85
C ILE A 2 8.65 13.55 -3.44
N HIS A 3 9.12 12.42 -2.92
CA HIS A 3 9.65 12.33 -1.56
C HIS A 3 11.02 12.99 -1.43
N GLU A 4 11.42 13.35 -0.21
CA GLU A 4 12.70 14.02 0.08
C GLU A 4 13.92 13.25 -0.48
N GLU A 5 13.92 11.93 -0.41
CA GLU A 5 14.97 11.09 -1.00
C GLU A 5 15.04 11.25 -2.53
N THR A 6 13.89 11.17 -3.21
CA THR A 6 13.80 11.37 -4.66
C THR A 6 14.18 12.80 -5.05
N TYR A 7 13.75 13.78 -4.26
CA TYR A 7 14.13 15.18 -4.40
C TYR A 7 15.66 15.34 -4.34
N ASN A 8 16.31 14.79 -3.31
CA ASN A 8 17.77 14.86 -3.15
C ASN A 8 18.51 14.19 -4.31
N TYR A 9 18.00 13.06 -4.80
CA TYR A 9 18.56 12.37 -5.96
C TYR A 9 18.48 13.23 -7.23
N LEU A 10 17.31 13.84 -7.50
CA LEU A 10 17.08 14.71 -8.66
C LEU A 10 17.95 15.98 -8.65
N LEU A 11 18.33 16.48 -7.47
CA LEU A 11 19.20 17.65 -7.35
C LEU A 11 20.65 17.37 -7.73
N LYS A 12 21.12 16.12 -7.65
CA LYS A 12 22.55 15.80 -7.77
C LYS A 12 22.88 14.90 -8.95
N ASN A 13 22.08 13.87 -9.20
CA ASN A 13 22.54 12.67 -9.92
C ASN A 13 22.00 12.52 -11.34
N VAL A 14 21.11 13.41 -11.77
CA VAL A 14 20.40 13.30 -13.05
C VAL A 14 20.77 14.39 -14.05
N SER A 15 20.77 14.03 -15.34
CA SER A 15 20.72 14.95 -16.47
C SER A 15 19.31 15.55 -16.66
N ALA A 16 19.15 16.51 -17.58
CA ALA A 16 17.85 17.15 -17.84
C ALA A 16 16.76 16.16 -18.27
N THR A 17 17.07 15.21 -19.16
CA THR A 17 16.12 14.18 -19.61
C THR A 17 15.89 13.10 -18.55
N GLU A 18 16.95 12.70 -17.82
CA GLU A 18 16.83 11.75 -16.70
C GLU A 18 15.91 12.30 -15.60
N PHE A 19 15.90 13.63 -15.40
CA PHE A 19 14.99 14.32 -14.48
C PHE A 19 13.52 14.13 -14.89
N ASP A 20 13.19 14.35 -16.16
CA ASP A 20 11.81 14.22 -16.67
C ASP A 20 11.35 12.75 -16.61
N VAL A 21 12.22 11.81 -16.98
CA VAL A 21 11.94 10.37 -16.89
C VAL A 21 11.57 9.98 -15.47
N CYS A 22 12.31 10.46 -14.46
CA CYS A 22 11.98 10.22 -13.06
C CYS A 22 10.61 10.81 -12.66
N LEU A 23 10.33 12.06 -13.03
CA LEU A 23 9.06 12.71 -12.69
C LEU A 23 7.84 12.04 -13.34
N LEU A 24 7.96 11.65 -14.60
CA LEU A 24 6.94 10.90 -15.34
C LEU A 24 6.75 9.50 -14.74
N SER A 25 7.84 8.83 -14.38
CA SER A 25 7.78 7.53 -13.70
C SER A 25 6.98 7.66 -12.39
N LEU A 26 7.29 8.65 -11.54
CA LEU A 26 6.54 8.93 -10.30
C LEU A 26 5.06 9.27 -10.56
N LEU A 27 4.73 9.84 -11.72
CA LEU A 27 3.35 10.13 -12.09
C LEU A 27 2.58 8.85 -12.39
N HIS A 28 3.22 7.87 -13.02
CA HIS A 28 2.61 6.66 -13.57
C HIS A 28 3.01 5.35 -12.86
N MET A 29 3.35 5.44 -11.57
CA MET A 29 3.53 4.27 -10.71
C MET A 29 2.22 3.78 -10.12
N ASP A 30 2.08 2.47 -10.01
CA ASP A 30 1.03 1.82 -9.21
C ASP A 30 1.36 1.83 -7.71
N TRP A 31 0.53 1.15 -6.92
CA TRP A 31 0.72 1.03 -5.47
C TRP A 31 1.98 0.26 -5.03
N ASP A 32 2.47 -0.67 -5.83
CA ASP A 32 3.70 -1.44 -5.57
C ASP A 32 4.96 -0.72 -6.09
N GLY A 33 4.78 0.50 -6.61
CA GLY A 33 5.81 1.34 -7.18
C GLY A 33 6.27 0.89 -8.57
N GLN A 34 5.53 0.00 -9.24
CA GLN A 34 5.82 -0.42 -10.61
C GLN A 34 5.35 0.66 -11.59
N ILE A 35 6.23 1.02 -12.52
CA ILE A 35 5.94 1.98 -13.58
C ILE A 35 5.09 1.27 -14.62
N ARG A 36 3.87 1.78 -14.86
CA ARG A 36 2.90 1.16 -15.78
C ARG A 36 2.88 1.80 -17.17
N LEU A 37 3.75 2.77 -17.42
CA LEU A 37 3.98 3.29 -18.77
C LEU A 37 4.88 2.34 -19.56
N GLU A 38 4.50 2.08 -20.80
CA GLU A 38 5.41 1.44 -21.75
C GLU A 38 6.61 2.35 -22.05
N LEU A 39 7.75 1.73 -22.36
CA LEU A 39 8.97 2.49 -22.69
C LEU A 39 8.79 3.40 -23.92
N GLY A 40 7.92 3.04 -24.87
CA GLY A 40 7.62 3.91 -26.02
C GLY A 40 6.96 5.21 -25.59
N GLU A 41 5.86 5.09 -24.84
CA GLU A 41 5.09 6.22 -24.34
C GLU A 41 5.90 7.08 -23.35
N LEU A 42 6.70 6.45 -22.47
CA LEU A 42 7.57 7.17 -21.56
C LEU A 42 8.63 7.99 -22.30
N ALA A 43 9.18 7.46 -23.40
CA ALA A 43 10.17 8.18 -24.21
C ALA A 43 9.55 9.40 -24.89
N GLU A 44 8.36 9.24 -25.48
CA GLU A 44 7.61 10.32 -26.13
C GLU A 44 7.28 11.44 -25.14
N LYS A 45 6.70 11.09 -23.97
CA LYS A 45 6.37 12.07 -22.94
C LYS A 45 7.61 12.79 -22.39
N ALA A 46 8.72 12.08 -22.25
CA ALA A 46 10.00 12.66 -21.83
C ALA A 46 10.68 13.47 -22.95
N GLY A 47 10.14 13.52 -24.17
CA GLY A 47 10.73 14.23 -25.31
C GLY A 47 12.04 13.60 -25.79
N THR A 48 12.11 12.27 -25.79
CA THR A 48 13.31 11.53 -26.21
C THR A 48 12.98 10.30 -27.06
N THR A 49 14.01 9.61 -27.54
CA THR A 49 13.85 8.40 -28.36
C THR A 49 13.80 7.14 -27.49
N LYS A 50 13.09 6.11 -27.95
CA LYS A 50 13.06 4.80 -27.29
C LYS A 50 14.47 4.20 -27.09
N LYS A 51 15.39 4.45 -28.03
CA LYS A 51 16.80 4.02 -27.92
C LYS A 51 17.49 4.68 -26.73
N TYR A 52 17.41 6.00 -26.63
CA TYR A 52 18.05 6.73 -25.53
C TYR A 52 17.39 6.43 -24.17
N LEU A 53 16.07 6.24 -24.14
CA LEU A 53 15.40 5.81 -22.91
C LEU A 53 15.91 4.44 -22.43
N LYS A 54 16.16 3.48 -23.32
CA LYS A 54 16.77 2.20 -22.93
C LYS A 54 18.14 2.38 -22.29
N GLU A 55 18.95 3.31 -22.80
CA GLU A 55 20.25 3.65 -22.19
C GLU A 55 20.07 4.24 -20.78
N ILE A 56 19.11 5.14 -20.59
CA ILE A 56 18.75 5.68 -19.27
C ILE A 56 18.32 4.54 -18.32
N VAL A 57 17.43 3.65 -18.76
CA VAL A 57 16.95 2.52 -17.96
C VAL A 57 18.11 1.61 -17.56
N ASN A 58 18.98 1.23 -18.50
CA ASN A 58 20.18 0.42 -18.23
C ASN A 58 21.10 1.08 -17.20
N LYS A 59 21.19 2.41 -17.24
CA LYS A 59 21.94 3.20 -16.26
C LYS A 59 21.27 3.20 -14.89
N PHE A 60 19.94 3.27 -14.86
CA PHE A 60 19.12 3.32 -13.65
C PHE A 60 19.01 1.98 -12.93
N ILE A 61 19.10 0.85 -13.62
CA ILE A 61 19.16 -0.49 -12.98
C ILE A 61 20.54 -0.84 -12.40
N SER A 62 21.58 -0.10 -12.78
CA SER A 62 22.96 -0.42 -12.38
C SER A 62 23.26 -0.05 -10.93
N LYS A 63 23.46 -1.08 -10.08
CA LYS A 63 23.96 -0.92 -8.70
C LYS A 63 25.40 -0.38 -8.67
N ALA A 64 26.26 -0.87 -9.57
CA ALA A 64 27.68 -0.49 -9.64
C ALA A 64 27.91 1.00 -9.99
N LYS A 65 26.92 1.67 -10.59
CA LYS A 65 26.99 3.09 -10.96
C LYS A 65 26.39 4.00 -9.87
N GLY A 66 26.02 3.45 -8.72
CA GLY A 66 25.45 4.19 -7.59
C GLY A 66 24.10 4.85 -7.88
N ARG A 67 23.39 4.41 -8.93
CA ARG A 67 22.12 5.04 -9.35
C ARG A 67 20.90 4.29 -8.87
N PHE A 68 20.89 2.96 -9.02
CA PHE A 68 19.82 2.01 -8.63
C PHE A 68 18.42 2.62 -8.43
N VAL A 69 17.97 3.36 -9.46
CA VAL A 69 16.71 4.11 -9.47
C VAL A 69 15.56 3.17 -9.78
N PHE A 70 15.81 2.20 -10.67
CA PHE A 70 14.83 1.23 -11.10
C PHE A 70 15.28 -0.17 -10.68
N ALA A 71 14.36 -0.94 -10.10
CA ALA A 71 14.55 -2.37 -9.87
C ALA A 71 13.72 -3.14 -10.92
N PRO A 72 14.33 -3.99 -11.75
CA PRO A 72 13.57 -4.82 -12.67
C PRO A 72 12.70 -5.81 -11.89
N VAL A 73 11.46 -5.97 -12.32
CA VAL A 73 10.48 -6.90 -11.75
C VAL A 73 9.87 -7.69 -12.89
N GLU A 74 10.14 -8.99 -12.94
CA GLU A 74 9.47 -9.91 -13.86
C GLU A 74 8.13 -10.34 -13.25
N GLY A 75 7.06 -10.17 -14.01
CA GLY A 75 5.71 -10.57 -13.61
C GLY A 75 4.91 -11.14 -14.78
N ARG A 76 3.63 -11.43 -14.54
CA ARG A 76 2.71 -11.97 -15.57
C ARG A 76 2.57 -11.04 -16.78
N GLU A 77 2.65 -9.73 -16.57
CA GLU A 77 2.58 -8.69 -17.60
C GLU A 77 3.93 -8.47 -18.32
N GLY A 78 4.94 -9.29 -18.04
CA GLY A 78 6.30 -9.14 -18.56
C GLY A 78 7.23 -8.35 -17.64
N LEU A 79 8.30 -7.80 -18.21
CA LEU A 79 9.31 -7.05 -17.49
C LEU A 79 8.81 -5.62 -17.21
N LEU A 80 8.61 -5.32 -15.93
CA LEU A 80 8.31 -3.98 -15.43
C LEU A 80 9.49 -3.45 -14.61
N TYR A 81 9.43 -2.16 -14.29
CA TYR A 81 10.44 -1.49 -13.46
C TYR A 81 9.77 -0.88 -12.23
N ARG A 82 10.23 -1.27 -11.04
CA ARG A 82 9.85 -0.63 -9.78
C ARG A 82 10.73 0.59 -9.55
N PHE A 83 10.12 1.74 -9.27
CA PHE A 83 10.84 2.93 -8.82
C PHE A 83 11.36 2.72 -7.39
N ASN A 84 12.67 2.82 -7.22
CA ASN A 84 13.39 2.35 -6.05
C ASN A 84 14.01 3.50 -5.22
N ILE A 85 13.61 4.76 -5.47
CA ILE A 85 14.07 5.92 -4.69
C ILE A 85 12.89 6.57 -3.99
N GLY A 86 12.85 6.49 -2.68
CA GLY A 86 11.73 6.96 -1.87
C GLY A 86 10.65 5.89 -1.64
N LYS A 87 9.60 6.30 -0.93
CA LYS A 87 8.50 5.42 -0.53
C LYS A 87 7.37 5.44 -1.57
N THR A 88 6.61 4.36 -1.65
CA THR A 88 5.33 4.37 -2.37
C THR A 88 4.30 5.18 -1.58
N ASN A 89 3.27 5.70 -2.24
CA ASN A 89 2.23 6.50 -1.58
C ASN A 89 1.49 5.70 -0.47
N LEU A 90 1.47 4.37 -0.54
CA LEU A 90 0.87 3.51 0.48
C LEU A 90 1.63 3.54 1.81
N LEU A 91 2.94 3.76 1.75
CA LEU A 91 3.85 3.76 2.90
C LEU A 91 4.13 5.17 3.45
N TYR A 92 3.42 6.18 2.96
CA TYR A 92 3.59 7.56 3.39
C TYR A 92 3.11 7.77 4.83
N ASN A 93 3.98 8.38 5.64
CA ASN A 93 3.68 8.80 7.00
C ASN A 93 3.69 10.33 7.10
N ASN A 94 2.52 10.91 7.41
CA ASN A 94 2.36 12.37 7.52
C ASN A 94 3.15 13.03 8.65
N LYS A 95 3.63 12.28 9.65
CA LYS A 95 4.41 12.79 10.77
C LYS A 95 5.89 12.95 10.44
N THR A 96 6.43 12.06 9.60
CA THR A 96 7.87 11.95 9.35
C THR A 96 8.27 12.32 7.92
N ASP A 97 7.38 12.09 6.96
CA ASP A 97 7.75 12.16 5.56
C ASP A 97 7.43 13.55 4.98
N ARG A 98 8.44 14.16 4.37
CA ARG A 98 8.30 15.39 3.60
C ARG A 98 8.20 15.07 2.11
N TYR A 99 7.36 15.81 1.41
CA TYR A 99 7.20 15.63 -0.03
C TYR A 99 6.79 16.90 -0.76
N CYS A 100 7.11 16.91 -2.06
CA CYS A 100 6.56 17.84 -3.04
C CYS A 100 5.41 17.18 -3.80
N LYS A 101 4.31 17.91 -3.98
CA LYS A 101 3.23 17.49 -4.89
C LYS A 101 3.74 17.42 -6.34
N LYS A 102 3.10 16.60 -7.15
CA LYS A 102 3.35 16.47 -8.59
C LYS A 102 2.66 17.62 -9.33
N TYR A 103 3.14 18.85 -9.14
CA TYR A 103 2.53 20.05 -9.73
C TYR A 103 2.45 19.96 -11.26
N LYS A 104 1.38 20.51 -11.84
CA LYS A 104 1.10 20.43 -13.29
C LYS A 104 2.24 20.98 -14.14
N PHE A 105 2.85 22.08 -13.71
CA PHE A 105 3.93 22.73 -14.44
C PHE A 105 5.18 21.86 -14.63
N PHE A 106 5.38 20.81 -13.81
CA PHE A 106 6.49 19.87 -14.02
C PHE A 106 6.35 19.01 -15.28
N TYR A 107 5.15 18.94 -15.84
CA TYR A 107 4.79 18.02 -16.92
C TYR A 107 4.43 18.77 -18.20
N THR A 108 4.81 20.05 -18.32
CA THR A 108 4.59 20.85 -19.53
C THR A 108 5.86 20.91 -20.38
N ASP A 109 5.68 21.24 -21.66
CA ASP A 109 6.79 21.38 -22.61
C ASP A 109 7.78 22.47 -22.19
N GLU A 110 7.30 23.57 -21.58
CA GLU A 110 8.16 24.64 -21.09
C GLU A 110 9.11 24.15 -20.01
N PHE A 111 8.63 23.31 -19.07
CA PHE A 111 9.50 22.71 -18.06
C PHE A 111 10.45 21.69 -18.66
N ARG A 112 9.97 20.85 -19.58
CA ARG A 112 10.80 19.85 -20.27
C ARG A 112 12.01 20.50 -20.96
N ASN A 113 11.80 21.66 -21.58
CA ASN A 113 12.83 22.39 -22.32
C ASN A 113 13.79 23.21 -21.44
N LEU A 114 13.60 23.26 -20.12
CA LEU A 114 14.51 23.97 -19.23
C LEU A 114 15.88 23.28 -19.10
N PRO A 115 16.97 24.04 -18.91
CA PRO A 115 18.26 23.47 -18.54
C PRO A 115 18.18 22.83 -17.15
N ILE A 116 19.04 21.83 -16.89
CA ILE A 116 19.03 21.04 -15.65
C ILE A 116 19.06 21.90 -14.37
N ASN A 117 19.86 22.97 -14.35
CA ASN A 117 19.93 23.84 -13.18
C ASN A 117 18.62 24.63 -12.97
N ALA A 118 17.94 25.07 -14.03
CA ALA A 118 16.61 25.67 -13.90
C ALA A 118 15.58 24.66 -13.36
N LYS A 119 15.60 23.41 -13.83
CA LYS A 119 14.73 22.34 -13.29
C LYS A 119 14.98 22.09 -11.81
N ARG A 120 16.25 21.99 -11.41
CA ARG A 120 16.67 21.83 -10.00
C ARG A 120 16.19 23.01 -9.16
N LEU A 121 16.41 24.24 -9.61
CA LEU A 121 16.01 25.44 -8.88
C LEU A 121 14.48 25.50 -8.68
N LEU A 122 13.70 25.19 -9.72
CA LEU A 122 12.25 25.10 -9.62
C LEU A 122 11.80 24.01 -8.67
N LEU A 123 12.41 22.82 -8.71
CA LEU A 123 12.10 21.75 -7.78
C LEU A 123 12.40 22.15 -6.32
N MET A 124 13.50 22.87 -6.06
CA MET A 124 13.81 23.42 -4.72
C MET A 124 12.72 24.37 -4.23
N GLY A 125 12.31 25.33 -5.08
CA GLY A 125 11.23 26.26 -4.77
C GLY A 125 9.89 25.55 -4.54
N ALA A 126 9.53 24.62 -5.43
CA ALA A 126 8.29 23.86 -5.35
C ALA A 126 8.23 22.91 -4.13
N PHE A 127 9.36 22.32 -3.74
CA PHE A 127 9.46 21.49 -2.54
C PHE A 127 9.25 22.35 -1.29
N ARG A 128 9.87 23.53 -1.21
CA ARG A 128 9.62 24.50 -0.14
C ARG A 128 8.18 24.98 -0.11
N MET A 129 7.59 25.31 -1.26
CA MET A 129 6.18 25.69 -1.37
C MET A 129 5.25 24.59 -0.84
N SER A 130 5.49 23.33 -1.23
CA SER A 130 4.67 22.18 -0.80
C SER A 130 4.78 21.94 0.71
N THR A 131 5.99 22.03 1.27
CA THR A 131 6.23 21.80 2.70
C THR A 131 5.72 22.93 3.59
N LEU A 132 5.91 24.20 3.18
CA LEU A 132 5.46 25.37 3.94
C LEU A 132 4.00 25.75 3.65
N LYS A 133 3.39 25.17 2.62
CA LYS A 133 2.05 25.53 2.11
C LYS A 133 1.90 27.03 1.82
N ASN A 134 2.98 27.66 1.36
CA ASN A 134 3.04 29.07 1.02
C ASN A 134 3.52 29.25 -0.42
N THR A 135 2.84 30.09 -1.19
CA THR A 135 3.19 30.42 -2.58
C THR A 135 4.37 31.37 -2.70
N GLU A 136 4.74 32.05 -1.62
CA GLU A 136 5.97 32.82 -1.52
C GLU A 136 6.96 32.12 -0.60
N VAL A 137 8.09 31.70 -1.17
CA VAL A 137 9.15 31.00 -0.43
C VAL A 137 10.51 31.57 -0.77
N SER A 138 11.42 31.48 0.19
CA SER A 138 12.81 31.90 0.00
C SER A 138 13.78 30.80 0.43
N ILE A 139 14.92 30.74 -0.26
CA ILE A 139 16.01 29.82 0.02
C ILE A 139 17.29 30.64 0.11
N LYS A 140 18.10 30.43 1.15
CA LYS A 140 19.37 31.14 1.28
C LYS A 140 20.30 30.71 0.16
N VAL A 141 21.01 31.67 -0.44
CA VAL A 141 21.95 31.36 -1.53
C VAL A 141 23.03 30.38 -1.07
N CYS A 142 23.49 30.46 0.19
CA CYS A 142 24.46 29.51 0.76
C CYS A 142 23.95 28.06 0.85
N ASP A 143 22.63 27.85 0.87
CA ASP A 143 22.03 26.50 0.89
C ASP A 143 21.95 25.91 -0.53
N ILE A 144 22.04 26.76 -1.57
CA ILE A 144 22.05 26.39 -2.99
C ILE A 144 23.49 26.24 -3.49
N ILE A 145 24.35 27.17 -3.09
CA ILE A 145 25.76 27.27 -3.43
C ILE A 145 26.56 27.03 -2.13
N PRO A 146 26.96 25.78 -1.84
CA PRO A 146 27.73 25.47 -0.64
C PRO A 146 29.08 26.21 -0.64
N SER A 147 29.50 26.67 0.54
CA SER A 147 30.71 27.49 0.74
C SER A 147 32.02 26.71 0.64
N VAL A 148 32.00 25.37 0.71
CA VAL A 148 33.19 24.51 0.68
C VAL A 148 33.06 23.47 -0.42
N HIS A 149 34.13 23.30 -1.21
CA HIS A 149 34.26 22.27 -2.24
C HIS A 149 34.45 20.87 -1.63
N ASN A 150 33.47 20.39 -0.85
CA ASN A 150 33.49 19.03 -0.35
C ASN A 150 32.99 18.09 -1.46
N GLY A 151 33.92 17.73 -2.35
CA GLY A 151 34.08 16.43 -3.01
C GLY A 151 32.99 15.85 -3.91
N GLU A 152 31.69 15.96 -3.61
CA GLU A 152 30.74 14.95 -4.12
C GLU A 152 29.61 15.43 -5.01
N THR A 153 29.46 16.74 -5.27
CA THR A 153 28.81 17.38 -6.45
C THR A 153 28.25 18.74 -6.04
N ILE A 154 28.80 19.82 -6.59
CA ILE A 154 28.18 21.16 -6.48
C ILE A 154 27.48 21.47 -7.81
N PRO A 155 26.13 21.40 -7.90
CA PRO A 155 25.46 21.70 -9.16
C PRO A 155 25.44 23.21 -9.48
N PHE A 156 25.39 24.09 -8.46
CA PHE A 156 25.24 25.53 -8.64
C PHE A 156 26.51 26.33 -8.30
N THR A 157 26.93 27.16 -9.25
CA THR A 157 27.79 28.34 -9.04
C THR A 157 26.92 29.60 -9.11
N LYS A 158 27.43 30.77 -8.72
CA LYS A 158 26.67 32.03 -8.82
C LYS A 158 26.20 32.30 -10.26
N GLY A 159 27.09 32.13 -11.25
CA GLY A 159 26.73 32.25 -12.67
C GLY A 159 25.66 31.26 -13.11
N ARG A 160 25.76 29.97 -12.73
CA ARG A 160 24.74 28.96 -13.06
C ARG A 160 23.40 29.24 -12.39
N LEU A 161 23.39 29.86 -11.20
CA LEU A 161 22.17 30.28 -10.53
C LEU A 161 21.49 31.43 -11.29
N GLU A 162 22.26 32.45 -11.69
CA GLU A 162 21.74 33.56 -12.48
C GLU A 162 21.25 33.12 -13.87
N GLU A 163 21.94 32.18 -14.53
CA GLU A 163 21.50 31.55 -15.77
C GLU A 163 20.21 30.76 -15.57
N ALA A 164 20.09 29.98 -14.48
CA ALA A 164 18.89 29.23 -14.18
C ALA A 164 17.68 30.15 -13.95
N ILE A 165 17.87 31.26 -13.22
CA ILE A 165 16.84 32.28 -13.02
C ILE A 165 16.42 32.88 -14.36
N ARG A 166 17.39 33.30 -15.20
CA ARG A 166 17.11 33.85 -16.54
C ARG A 166 16.35 32.84 -17.42
N ALA A 167 16.74 31.57 -17.40
CA ALA A 167 16.06 30.53 -18.17
C ALA A 167 14.60 30.35 -17.75
N ILE A 168 14.30 30.38 -16.45
CA ILE A 168 12.91 30.32 -15.95
C ILE A 168 12.12 31.56 -16.41
N GLN A 169 12.71 32.75 -16.26
CA GLN A 169 12.06 34.02 -16.60
C GLN A 169 11.82 34.20 -18.11
N ASN A 170 12.67 33.62 -18.95
CA ASN A 170 12.53 33.66 -20.40
C ASN A 170 11.62 32.54 -20.94
N SER A 171 11.21 31.60 -20.08
CA SER A 171 10.28 30.52 -20.44
C SER A 171 8.82 30.92 -20.14
N GLY A 172 7.86 30.16 -20.67
CA GLY A 172 6.44 30.33 -20.33
C GLY A 172 6.13 30.12 -18.83
N LEU A 173 7.05 29.51 -18.07
CA LEU A 173 6.90 29.31 -16.63
C LEU A 173 7.00 30.61 -15.81
N ARG A 174 7.48 31.72 -16.38
CA ARG A 174 7.39 33.06 -15.76
C ARG A 174 5.96 33.43 -15.38
N ASN A 175 4.99 32.92 -16.14
CA ASN A 175 3.58 33.12 -15.86
C ASN A 175 3.08 32.29 -14.66
N ILE A 176 3.86 31.34 -14.14
CA ILE A 176 3.49 30.48 -13.02
C ILE A 176 4.30 30.87 -11.78
N VAL A 177 5.58 31.18 -11.97
CA VAL A 177 6.52 31.50 -10.89
C VAL A 177 7.46 32.63 -11.30
N ASN A 178 7.56 33.64 -10.45
CA ASN A 178 8.58 34.66 -10.54
C ASN A 178 9.73 34.31 -9.59
N VAL A 179 10.94 34.15 -10.13
CA VAL A 179 12.15 33.82 -9.38
C VAL A 179 13.16 34.97 -9.45
N GLY A 180 13.70 35.39 -8.32
CA GLY A 180 14.70 36.46 -8.26
C GLY A 180 15.63 36.34 -7.06
N ILE A 181 16.72 37.10 -7.07
CA ILE A 181 17.62 37.23 -5.92
C ILE A 181 17.22 38.50 -5.16
N ALA A 182 17.02 38.36 -3.85
CA ALA A 182 16.83 39.48 -2.95
C ALA A 182 17.99 39.52 -1.94
N SER A 183 18.45 40.73 -1.64
CA SER A 183 19.49 40.97 -0.63
C SER A 183 18.95 41.91 0.44
N ASN A 184 19.08 41.55 1.71
CA ASN A 184 18.79 42.48 2.79
C ASN A 184 20.02 43.37 3.04
N ARG A 185 19.86 44.69 2.90
CA ARG A 185 20.92 45.71 3.11
C ARG A 185 21.57 45.61 4.51
N PHE A 186 20.84 45.16 5.52
CA PHE A 186 21.32 45.06 6.90
C PHE A 186 22.01 43.73 7.21
N ALA A 187 21.55 42.62 6.61
CA ALA A 187 22.06 41.28 6.93
C ALA A 187 23.18 40.79 6.00
N LYS A 188 23.45 41.48 4.87
CA LYS A 188 24.38 41.05 3.80
C LYS A 188 24.18 39.60 3.33
N LYS A 189 22.99 39.05 3.51
CA LYS A 189 22.63 37.68 3.11
C LYS A 189 21.74 37.73 1.88
N GLU A 190 22.17 37.06 0.82
CA GLU A 190 21.39 36.87 -0.40
C GLU A 190 20.45 35.67 -0.24
N VAL A 191 19.21 35.84 -0.68
CA VAL A 191 18.20 34.78 -0.76
C VAL A 191 17.62 34.73 -2.16
N VAL A 192 17.30 33.53 -2.65
CA VAL A 192 16.49 33.35 -3.85
C VAL A 192 15.03 33.31 -3.41
N VAL A 193 14.21 34.18 -3.98
CA VAL A 193 12.78 34.30 -3.72
C VAL A 193 12.02 33.69 -4.88
N PHE A 194 11.02 32.88 -4.57
CA PHE A 194 10.05 32.30 -5.50
C PHE A 194 8.68 32.82 -5.13
N ALA A 195 8.02 33.49 -6.07
CA ALA A 195 6.62 33.91 -5.95
C ALA A 195 5.79 33.13 -6.98
N PHE A 196 5.16 32.06 -6.52
CA PHE A 196 4.23 31.25 -7.30
C PHE A 196 2.86 31.92 -7.36
N LYS A 197 2.12 31.73 -8.46
CA LYS A 197 0.71 32.12 -8.51
C LYS A 197 -0.09 31.42 -7.41
N LYS A 198 -1.07 32.13 -6.84
CA LYS A 198 -1.90 31.68 -5.70
C LYS A 198 -2.49 30.27 -5.89
N ASN A 199 -2.94 29.94 -7.10
CA ASN A 199 -3.61 28.67 -7.40
C ASN A 199 -2.64 27.47 -7.59
N THR A 200 -1.34 27.72 -7.73
CA THR A 200 -0.33 26.67 -8.01
C THR A 200 -0.34 25.56 -6.94
N LEU A 201 -0.64 25.88 -5.68
CA LEU A 201 -0.73 24.88 -4.59
C LEU A 201 -1.77 23.78 -4.83
N GLN A 202 -2.81 24.07 -5.61
CA GLN A 202 -3.90 23.16 -5.96
C GLN A 202 -3.77 22.59 -7.38
N GLU A 203 -2.85 23.10 -8.19
CA GLU A 203 -2.61 22.63 -9.55
C GLU A 203 -1.59 21.49 -9.58
N PHE A 204 -2.02 20.30 -9.19
CA PHE A 204 -1.22 19.08 -9.26
C PHE A 204 -1.91 17.99 -10.06
N LEU A 205 -1.11 17.07 -10.61
CA LEU A 205 -1.61 15.88 -11.29
C LEU A 205 -1.80 14.74 -10.28
N GLU A 206 -3.00 14.19 -10.29
CA GLU A 206 -3.32 12.98 -9.55
C GLU A 206 -2.80 11.74 -10.29
N ASN A 207 -2.51 10.70 -9.52
CA ASN A 207 -2.11 9.41 -10.08
C ASN A 207 -3.34 8.51 -10.22
N HIS A 208 -3.78 8.29 -11.45
CA HIS A 208 -4.90 7.40 -11.77
C HIS A 208 -4.44 6.02 -12.28
N THR A 209 -3.15 5.68 -12.14
CA THR A 209 -2.57 4.43 -12.67
C THR A 209 -3.29 3.20 -12.14
N GLU A 210 -3.58 3.19 -10.83
CA GLU A 210 -4.30 2.07 -10.23
C GLU A 210 -5.73 1.94 -10.77
N ARG A 211 -6.40 3.06 -11.03
CA ARG A 211 -7.74 3.08 -11.64
C ARG A 211 -7.74 2.46 -13.02
N THR A 212 -6.75 2.82 -13.82
CA THR A 212 -6.55 2.26 -15.16
C THR A 212 -6.26 0.77 -15.08
N LEU A 213 -5.44 0.34 -14.13
CA LEU A 213 -5.12 -1.08 -13.91
C LEU A 213 -6.35 -1.88 -13.46
N LEU A 214 -7.17 -1.33 -12.56
CA LEU A 214 -8.44 -1.93 -12.14
C LEU A 214 -9.36 -2.18 -13.35
N ARG A 215 -9.56 -1.16 -14.20
CA ARG A 215 -10.37 -1.31 -15.42
C ARG A 215 -9.82 -2.35 -16.38
N LYS A 216 -8.50 -2.36 -16.57
CA LYS A 216 -7.81 -3.37 -17.39
C LYS A 216 -8.08 -4.77 -16.86
N LYS A 217 -7.91 -5.00 -15.55
CA LYS A 217 -8.17 -6.30 -14.90
C LYS A 217 -9.63 -6.72 -14.97
N LEU A 218 -10.57 -5.79 -14.79
CA LEU A 218 -12.00 -6.05 -14.95
C LEU A 218 -12.32 -6.50 -16.38
N PHE A 219 -11.75 -5.82 -17.38
CA PHE A 219 -11.92 -6.18 -18.79
C PHE A 219 -11.33 -7.56 -19.09
N GLU A 220 -10.10 -7.84 -18.64
CA GLU A 220 -9.44 -9.14 -18.79
C GLU A 220 -10.22 -10.28 -18.10
N ALA A 221 -10.90 -9.99 -17.00
CA ALA A 221 -11.77 -10.92 -16.29
C ALA A 221 -13.18 -11.07 -16.89
N GLY A 222 -13.50 -10.34 -17.98
CA GLY A 222 -14.74 -10.49 -18.75
C GLY A 222 -15.79 -9.40 -18.53
N TYR A 223 -15.50 -8.34 -17.77
CA TYR A 223 -16.38 -7.18 -17.62
C TYR A 223 -16.06 -6.11 -18.68
N HIS A 224 -16.80 -6.15 -19.78
CA HIS A 224 -16.56 -5.27 -20.94
C HIS A 224 -17.27 -3.91 -20.86
N GLU A 225 -18.14 -3.69 -19.86
CA GLU A 225 -18.79 -2.40 -19.64
C GLU A 225 -17.82 -1.40 -18.98
N PHE A 226 -18.01 -0.10 -19.24
CA PHE A 226 -17.21 0.94 -18.60
C PHE A 226 -17.69 1.21 -17.17
N LEU A 227 -16.85 0.89 -16.18
CA LEU A 227 -17.09 1.22 -14.79
C LEU A 227 -16.69 2.68 -14.49
N SER A 228 -17.62 3.49 -13.99
CA SER A 228 -17.37 4.92 -13.73
C SER A 228 -16.35 5.14 -12.60
N ASP A 229 -15.75 6.34 -12.56
CA ASP A 229 -14.72 6.68 -11.58
C ASP A 229 -15.18 6.52 -10.13
N GLU A 230 -16.45 6.79 -9.83
CA GLU A 230 -17.02 6.70 -8.48
C GLU A 230 -16.98 5.26 -7.93
N TYR A 231 -17.33 4.28 -8.76
CA TYR A 231 -17.24 2.87 -8.41
C TYR A 231 -15.79 2.41 -8.25
N CYS A 232 -14.93 2.81 -9.19
CA CYS A 232 -13.51 2.48 -9.12
C CYS A 232 -12.86 3.03 -7.85
N ILE A 233 -13.19 4.26 -7.45
CA ILE A 233 -12.65 4.89 -6.23
C ILE A 233 -13.04 4.09 -4.98
N GLU A 234 -14.25 3.57 -4.90
CA GLU A 234 -14.68 2.73 -3.78
C GLU A 234 -13.94 1.38 -3.74
N ILE A 235 -13.79 0.72 -4.89
CA ILE A 235 -12.99 -0.52 -5.00
C ILE A 235 -11.52 -0.26 -4.62
N GLU A 236 -10.94 0.84 -5.11
CA GLU A 236 -9.58 1.27 -4.76
C GLU A 236 -9.44 1.56 -3.26
N ARG A 237 -10.46 2.11 -2.60
CA ARG A 237 -10.44 2.36 -1.14
C ARG A 237 -10.32 1.05 -0.37
N MET A 238 -11.05 0.01 -0.79
CA MET A 238 -10.95 -1.32 -0.18
C MET A 238 -9.57 -1.95 -0.41
N GLY A 239 -9.02 -1.80 -1.62
CA GLY A 239 -7.63 -2.18 -1.91
C GLY A 239 -6.64 -1.44 -0.99
N LYS A 240 -6.69 -0.11 -0.87
CA LYS A 240 -5.80 0.63 0.04
C LYS A 240 -5.96 0.20 1.51
N TYR A 241 -7.18 -0.11 1.92
CA TYR A 241 -7.47 -0.56 3.28
C TYR A 241 -6.75 -1.88 3.59
N ILE A 242 -6.78 -2.89 2.71
CA ILE A 242 -6.14 -4.18 3.01
C ILE A 242 -4.63 -4.06 3.17
N TYR A 243 -3.96 -3.29 2.30
CA TYR A 243 -2.52 -3.02 2.42
C TYR A 243 -2.17 -2.39 3.77
N ARG A 244 -2.94 -1.39 4.21
CA ARG A 244 -2.68 -0.69 5.47
C ARG A 244 -2.99 -1.57 6.67
N SER A 245 -4.09 -2.32 6.61
CA SER A 245 -4.58 -3.14 7.70
C SER A 245 -3.65 -4.33 7.96
N PHE A 246 -3.16 -5.01 6.91
CA PHE A 246 -2.15 -6.07 7.06
C PHE A 246 -0.87 -5.56 7.72
N LEU A 247 -0.36 -4.40 7.28
CA LEU A 247 0.83 -3.79 7.87
C LEU A 247 0.62 -3.33 9.32
N ALA A 248 -0.59 -2.89 9.67
CA ALA A 248 -0.92 -2.53 11.04
C ALA A 248 -0.94 -3.77 11.95
N LYS A 249 -1.57 -4.87 11.51
CA LYS A 249 -1.62 -6.14 12.25
C LYS A 249 -0.25 -6.79 12.41
N GLU A 250 0.56 -6.77 11.36
CA GLU A 250 1.94 -7.24 11.46
C GLU A 250 2.71 -6.43 12.51
N LYS A 251 2.55 -5.11 12.51
CA LYS A 251 3.24 -4.24 13.47
C LYS A 251 2.79 -4.51 14.91
N GLU A 252 1.50 -4.73 15.15
CA GLU A 252 0.97 -5.13 16.47
C GLU A 252 1.68 -6.40 16.96
N LEU A 253 1.68 -7.45 16.14
CA LEU A 253 2.36 -8.70 16.45
C LEU A 253 3.88 -8.52 16.57
N ALA A 254 4.50 -7.55 15.88
CA ALA A 254 5.96 -7.32 15.92
C ALA A 254 6.38 -6.72 17.24
N ASN A 255 5.55 -5.87 17.81
CA ASN A 255 5.79 -5.30 19.12
C ASN A 255 5.72 -6.36 20.23
N GLU A 256 4.90 -7.40 20.04
CA GLU A 256 4.72 -8.48 21.02
C GLU A 256 5.75 -9.60 20.88
N GLN A 257 6.04 -10.03 19.64
CA GLN A 257 6.78 -11.27 19.35
C GLN A 257 8.16 -11.02 18.71
N GLY A 258 8.52 -9.75 18.47
CA GLY A 258 9.71 -9.38 17.72
C GLY A 258 9.49 -9.29 16.21
N VAL A 259 10.49 -8.76 15.50
CA VAL A 259 10.45 -8.53 14.06
C VAL A 259 10.74 -9.83 13.31
N GLN A 260 9.84 -10.24 12.41
CA GLN A 260 10.08 -11.35 11.49
C GLN A 260 10.57 -10.81 10.14
N VAL A 261 11.73 -11.30 9.69
CA VAL A 261 12.30 -10.94 8.38
C VAL A 261 11.32 -11.34 7.27
N SER A 262 11.19 -10.47 6.26
CA SER A 262 10.37 -10.66 5.06
C SER A 262 8.84 -10.71 5.26
N ALA A 263 8.31 -10.76 6.49
CA ALA A 263 6.86 -10.79 6.72
C ALA A 263 6.14 -9.57 6.11
N LYS A 264 6.70 -8.38 6.31
CA LYS A 264 6.19 -7.14 5.73
C LYS A 264 6.08 -7.19 4.20
N ASP A 265 7.15 -7.59 3.53
CA ASP A 265 7.20 -7.62 2.07
C ASP A 265 6.25 -8.67 1.50
N GLU A 266 6.13 -9.82 2.17
CA GLU A 266 5.19 -10.86 1.76
C GLU A 266 3.74 -10.42 1.95
N LEU A 267 3.41 -9.74 3.05
CA LEU A 267 2.07 -9.20 3.27
C LEU A 267 1.68 -8.16 2.22
N GLN A 268 2.64 -7.37 1.70
CA GLN A 268 2.35 -6.44 0.60
C GLN A 268 2.06 -7.19 -0.71
N LYS A 269 2.83 -8.23 -1.04
CA LYS A 269 2.53 -9.07 -2.21
C LYS A 269 1.18 -9.78 -2.05
N LEU A 270 0.89 -10.26 -0.85
CA LEU A 270 -0.38 -10.91 -0.54
C LEU A 270 -1.55 -9.93 -0.66
N ALA A 271 -1.39 -8.69 -0.19
CA ALA A 271 -2.39 -7.64 -0.37
C ALA A 271 -2.69 -7.37 -1.85
N ARG A 272 -1.65 -7.29 -2.71
CA ARG A 272 -1.81 -7.21 -4.17
C ARG A 272 -2.58 -8.43 -4.71
N PHE A 273 -2.17 -9.63 -4.33
CA PHE A 273 -2.80 -10.87 -4.76
C PHE A 273 -4.28 -10.92 -4.39
N VAL A 274 -4.62 -10.61 -3.14
CA VAL A 274 -6.01 -10.60 -2.66
C VAL A 274 -6.84 -9.57 -3.43
N TYR A 275 -6.30 -8.38 -3.65
CA TYR A 275 -6.98 -7.33 -4.40
C TYR A 275 -7.26 -7.76 -5.84
N ASP A 276 -6.25 -8.29 -6.53
CA ASP A 276 -6.38 -8.75 -7.91
C ASP A 276 -7.36 -9.94 -8.02
N ALA A 277 -7.25 -10.93 -7.14
CA ALA A 277 -8.17 -12.08 -7.11
C ALA A 277 -9.61 -11.65 -6.79
N ALA A 278 -9.80 -10.65 -5.93
CA ALA A 278 -11.12 -10.11 -5.66
C ALA A 278 -11.72 -9.37 -6.87
N ILE A 279 -10.89 -8.69 -7.68
CA ILE A 279 -11.33 -8.06 -8.94
C ILE A 279 -11.84 -9.12 -9.91
N GLU A 280 -11.12 -10.24 -10.06
CA GLU A 280 -11.57 -11.33 -10.92
C GLU A 280 -12.90 -11.93 -10.41
N ARG A 281 -13.04 -12.12 -9.10
CA ARG A 281 -14.23 -12.73 -8.49
C ARG A 281 -15.46 -11.82 -8.45
N ILE A 282 -15.32 -10.49 -8.54
CA ILE A 282 -16.48 -9.59 -8.54
C ILE A 282 -17.18 -9.49 -9.91
N VAL A 283 -16.48 -9.79 -11.01
CA VAL A 283 -17.00 -9.65 -12.37
C VAL A 283 -18.34 -10.37 -12.59
N PRO A 284 -18.52 -11.65 -12.22
CA PRO A 284 -19.80 -12.33 -12.39
C PRO A 284 -20.95 -11.63 -11.67
N ALA A 285 -20.68 -11.04 -10.50
CA ALA A 285 -21.69 -10.31 -9.71
C ALA A 285 -22.04 -8.96 -10.33
N LEU A 286 -21.06 -8.22 -10.88
CA LEU A 286 -21.34 -6.96 -11.59
C LEU A 286 -22.26 -7.18 -12.80
N ILE A 287 -22.16 -8.34 -13.45
CA ILE A 287 -23.00 -8.70 -14.60
C ILE A 287 -24.38 -9.18 -14.14
N SER A 288 -24.43 -10.15 -13.23
CA SER A 288 -25.66 -10.85 -12.85
C SER A 288 -26.52 -10.11 -11.82
N LYS A 289 -25.94 -9.22 -11.02
CA LYS A 289 -26.59 -8.54 -9.88
C LYS A 289 -26.63 -7.02 -10.05
N LYS A 290 -26.78 -6.54 -11.28
CA LYS A 290 -26.69 -5.11 -11.63
C LYS A 290 -27.64 -4.23 -10.80
N GLU A 291 -28.84 -4.70 -10.50
CA GLU A 291 -29.82 -3.98 -9.67
C GLU A 291 -29.46 -3.99 -8.17
N GLU A 292 -28.89 -5.08 -7.65
CA GLU A 292 -28.41 -5.14 -6.26
C GLU A 292 -27.14 -4.29 -6.06
N LEU A 293 -26.33 -4.13 -7.11
CA LEU A 293 -25.05 -3.43 -7.14
C LEU A 293 -25.11 -2.09 -7.87
N ASP A 294 -26.24 -1.41 -7.75
CA ASP A 294 -26.60 -0.13 -8.38
C ASP A 294 -25.87 1.12 -7.86
N THR A 295 -25.08 0.99 -6.79
CA THR A 295 -24.41 2.10 -6.12
C THR A 295 -22.97 1.76 -5.75
N PRO A 296 -22.04 2.76 -5.78
CA PRO A 296 -20.64 2.53 -5.44
C PRO A 296 -20.41 1.89 -4.06
N LYS A 297 -21.23 2.27 -3.06
CA LYS A 297 -21.13 1.73 -1.69
C LYS A 297 -21.54 0.26 -1.61
N LYS A 298 -22.59 -0.17 -2.34
CA LYS A 298 -23.01 -1.57 -2.37
C LYS A 298 -21.94 -2.44 -3.05
N VAL A 299 -21.37 -1.96 -4.15
CA VAL A 299 -20.21 -2.61 -4.81
C VAL A 299 -19.02 -2.72 -3.86
N SER A 300 -18.68 -1.64 -3.15
CA SER A 300 -17.60 -1.63 -2.14
C SER A 300 -17.82 -2.67 -1.04
N ALA A 301 -19.04 -2.75 -0.51
CA ALA A 301 -19.39 -3.70 0.55
C ALA A 301 -19.30 -5.15 0.06
N TYR A 302 -19.82 -5.43 -1.15
CA TYR A 302 -19.76 -6.76 -1.76
C TYR A 302 -18.32 -7.16 -2.08
N PHE A 303 -17.53 -6.25 -2.65
CA PHE A 303 -16.10 -6.44 -2.90
C PHE A 303 -15.34 -6.77 -1.62
N SER A 304 -15.66 -6.08 -0.51
CA SER A 304 -15.05 -6.35 0.79
C SER A 304 -15.36 -7.76 1.31
N SER A 305 -16.54 -8.31 1.04
CA SER A 305 -16.89 -9.71 1.36
C SER A 305 -16.12 -10.72 0.51
N ILE A 306 -15.92 -10.43 -0.77
CA ILE A 306 -15.05 -11.24 -1.63
C ILE A 306 -13.61 -11.22 -1.11
N MET A 307 -13.07 -10.03 -0.77
CA MET A 307 -11.73 -9.91 -0.20
C MET A 307 -11.62 -10.74 1.07
N TYR A 308 -12.60 -10.71 1.97
CA TYR A 308 -12.60 -11.55 3.17
C TYR A 308 -12.51 -13.04 2.85
N ALA A 309 -13.30 -13.54 1.89
CA ALA A 309 -13.23 -14.94 1.49
C ALA A 309 -11.83 -15.32 0.95
N VAL A 310 -11.23 -14.47 0.11
CA VAL A 310 -9.87 -14.69 -0.41
C VAL A 310 -8.83 -14.66 0.72
N VAL A 311 -8.91 -13.72 1.67
CA VAL A 311 -7.99 -13.68 2.82
C VAL A 311 -8.14 -14.91 3.69
N ALA A 312 -9.37 -15.39 3.94
CA ALA A 312 -9.60 -16.59 4.73
C ALA A 312 -9.01 -17.84 4.07
N GLU A 313 -9.10 -17.95 2.73
CA GLU A 313 -8.44 -19.02 1.98
C GLU A 313 -6.90 -18.95 2.12
N GLU A 314 -6.29 -17.77 1.99
CA GLU A 314 -4.85 -17.61 2.13
C GLU A 314 -4.38 -17.85 3.58
N MET A 315 -5.15 -17.39 4.57
CA MET A 315 -4.94 -17.69 5.98
C MET A 315 -4.89 -19.20 6.21
N ALA A 316 -5.84 -19.96 5.65
CA ALA A 316 -5.90 -21.41 5.76
C ALA A 316 -4.69 -22.10 5.12
N LYS A 317 -4.21 -21.59 3.96
CA LYS A 317 -2.98 -22.09 3.32
C LYS A 317 -1.77 -21.88 4.21
N TYR A 318 -1.59 -20.69 4.79
CA TYR A 318 -0.48 -20.40 5.69
C TYR A 318 -0.56 -21.21 7.00
N ALA A 319 -1.75 -21.37 7.57
CA ALA A 319 -1.97 -22.21 8.76
C ALA A 319 -1.58 -23.67 8.47
N HIS A 320 -2.05 -24.21 7.34
CA HIS A 320 -1.74 -25.56 6.92
C HIS A 320 -0.24 -25.77 6.63
N GLN A 321 0.42 -24.78 6.04
CA GLN A 321 1.87 -24.79 5.83
C GLN A 321 2.63 -24.72 7.16
N ALA A 322 2.19 -23.91 8.12
CA ALA A 322 2.79 -23.84 9.44
C ALA A 322 2.74 -25.21 10.14
N GLU A 323 1.57 -25.85 10.18
CA GLU A 323 1.41 -27.18 10.80
C GLU A 323 2.19 -28.27 10.04
N SER A 324 2.26 -28.19 8.70
CA SER A 324 3.09 -29.12 7.91
C SER A 324 4.57 -29.01 8.27
N VAL A 325 5.09 -27.78 8.40
CA VAL A 325 6.50 -27.55 8.74
C VAL A 325 6.75 -27.89 10.21
N LYS A 326 5.80 -27.65 11.10
CA LYS A 326 5.87 -28.04 12.50
C LYS A 326 5.99 -29.55 12.66
N SER A 327 5.13 -30.32 11.97
CA SER A 327 5.20 -31.79 11.96
C SER A 327 6.56 -32.31 11.47
N LEU A 328 7.16 -31.64 10.48
CA LEU A 328 8.52 -31.95 10.04
C LEU A 328 9.55 -31.63 11.13
N LEU A 329 9.46 -30.45 11.74
CA LEU A 329 10.39 -29.93 12.76
C LEU A 329 10.40 -30.78 14.05
N GLU A 330 9.25 -31.35 14.42
CA GLU A 330 9.08 -32.19 15.60
C GLU A 330 9.56 -33.65 15.38
N ASN A 331 9.98 -34.00 14.15
CA ASN A 331 10.48 -35.34 13.84
C ASN A 331 11.99 -35.45 14.19
N GLU A 332 12.28 -35.52 15.48
CA GLU A 332 13.66 -35.59 15.99
C GLU A 332 14.46 -36.77 15.40
N TYR A 333 13.83 -37.93 15.24
CA TYR A 333 14.48 -39.11 14.66
C TYR A 333 14.92 -38.88 13.21
N LEU A 334 14.07 -38.24 12.39
CA LEU A 334 14.41 -37.88 11.02
C LEU A 334 15.61 -36.93 10.99
N HIS A 335 15.63 -35.93 11.87
CA HIS A 335 16.72 -34.96 11.94
C HIS A 335 18.04 -35.59 12.40
N GLN A 336 17.99 -36.45 13.42
CA GLN A 336 19.16 -37.23 13.86
C GLN A 336 19.72 -38.10 12.74
N ARG A 337 18.84 -38.82 12.04
CA ARG A 337 19.24 -39.69 10.92
C ARG A 337 19.86 -38.91 9.75
N ILE A 338 19.24 -37.81 9.32
CA ILE A 338 19.79 -36.97 8.24
C ILE A 338 21.16 -36.43 8.64
N SER A 339 21.32 -35.99 9.89
CA SER A 339 22.59 -35.46 10.38
C SER A 339 23.67 -36.56 10.39
N TYR A 340 23.32 -37.78 10.83
CA TYR A 340 24.21 -38.94 10.75
C TYR A 340 24.63 -39.23 9.31
N ASP A 341 23.68 -39.22 8.36
CA ASP A 341 23.95 -39.47 6.94
C ASP A 341 24.89 -38.40 6.33
N ILE A 342 24.86 -37.15 6.83
CA ILE A 342 25.72 -36.05 6.37
C ILE A 342 27.13 -36.16 6.95
N HIS A 343 27.26 -36.45 8.24
CA HIS A 343 28.54 -36.39 8.95
C HIS A 343 29.24 -37.75 9.08
N GLY A 344 28.52 -38.85 8.84
CA GLY A 344 29.01 -40.22 9.01
C GLY A 344 29.14 -40.67 10.47
N GLU A 345 28.70 -39.85 11.42
CA GLU A 345 28.74 -40.11 12.86
C GLU A 345 27.56 -39.47 13.60
N GLU A 346 27.30 -39.92 14.83
CA GLU A 346 26.28 -39.30 15.67
C GLU A 346 26.74 -37.90 16.12
N VAL A 347 25.98 -36.88 15.72
CA VAL A 347 26.26 -35.49 16.11
C VAL A 347 25.39 -35.04 17.28
N GLY A 348 25.97 -34.21 18.14
CA GLY A 348 25.25 -33.69 19.31
C GLY A 348 24.13 -32.69 18.96
N PHE A 349 23.25 -32.44 19.93
CA PHE A 349 22.04 -31.62 19.78
C PHE A 349 22.30 -30.20 19.22
N ILE A 350 23.47 -29.61 19.48
CA ILE A 350 23.83 -28.27 19.00
C ILE A 350 23.94 -28.26 17.47
N GLN A 351 24.55 -29.31 16.90
CA GLN A 351 24.73 -29.42 15.46
C GLN A 351 23.38 -29.63 14.77
N ILE A 352 22.57 -30.54 15.30
CA ILE A 352 21.21 -30.80 14.81
C ILE A 352 20.38 -29.50 14.88
N HIS A 353 20.42 -28.76 15.99
CA HIS A 353 19.70 -27.50 16.13
C HIS A 353 20.10 -26.48 15.05
N ARG A 354 21.39 -26.39 14.68
CA ARG A 354 21.85 -25.49 13.61
C ARG A 354 21.31 -25.91 12.23
N GLU A 355 21.22 -27.22 11.98
CA GLU A 355 20.75 -27.76 10.71
C GLU A 355 19.23 -27.65 10.52
N VAL A 356 18.46 -27.72 11.61
CA VAL A 356 17.00 -27.52 11.58
C VAL A 356 16.58 -26.06 11.71
N GLU A 357 17.49 -25.14 12.06
CA GLU A 357 17.21 -23.71 12.22
C GLU A 357 16.50 -23.09 10.99
N PRO A 358 16.87 -23.39 9.72
CA PRO A 358 16.12 -22.89 8.57
C PRO A 358 14.66 -23.36 8.53
N ILE A 359 14.38 -24.60 8.99
CA ILE A 359 13.02 -25.16 9.07
C ILE A 359 12.23 -24.41 10.14
N LYS A 360 12.85 -24.16 11.30
CA LYS A 360 12.28 -23.38 12.40
C LYS A 360 11.95 -21.94 11.99
N GLN A 361 12.86 -21.27 11.29
CA GLN A 361 12.61 -19.92 10.75
C GLN A 361 11.45 -19.90 9.75
N LYS A 362 11.35 -20.92 8.90
CA LYS A 362 10.24 -21.07 7.95
C LYS A 362 8.91 -21.31 8.66
N HIS A 363 8.89 -22.15 9.69
CA HIS A 363 7.71 -22.36 10.55
C HIS A 363 7.27 -21.05 11.20
N GLN A 364 8.19 -20.32 11.85
CA GLN A 364 7.91 -19.03 12.47
C GLN A 364 7.35 -18.01 11.46
N PHE A 365 7.89 -17.97 10.26
CA PHE A 365 7.38 -17.14 9.17
C PHE A 365 5.93 -17.50 8.80
N PHE A 366 5.60 -18.77 8.61
CA PHE A 366 4.24 -19.18 8.27
C PHE A 366 3.26 -18.93 9.41
N VAL A 367 3.63 -19.21 10.66
CA VAL A 367 2.83 -18.86 11.84
C VAL A 367 2.57 -17.36 11.88
N ARG A 368 3.58 -16.55 11.58
CA ARG A 368 3.46 -15.09 11.57
C ARG A 368 2.47 -14.59 10.52
N MET A 369 2.57 -15.10 9.30
CA MET A 369 1.64 -14.79 8.21
C MET A 369 0.22 -15.21 8.57
N TYR A 370 0.04 -16.46 9.00
CA TYR A 370 -1.25 -17.01 9.44
C TYR A 370 -1.90 -16.14 10.52
N LYS A 371 -1.20 -15.85 11.63
CA LYS A 371 -1.76 -15.06 12.75
C LYS A 371 -2.15 -13.64 12.34
N THR A 372 -1.39 -13.03 11.43
CA THR A 372 -1.69 -11.70 10.90
C THR A 372 -3.01 -11.72 10.12
N LEU A 373 -3.21 -12.72 9.27
CA LEU A 373 -4.44 -12.87 8.46
C LEU A 373 -5.63 -13.28 9.32
N GLN A 374 -5.43 -14.16 10.31
CA GLN A 374 -6.46 -14.53 11.28
C GLN A 374 -6.97 -13.31 12.03
N ALA A 375 -6.07 -12.52 12.63
CA ALA A 375 -6.45 -11.29 13.33
C ALA A 375 -7.20 -10.31 12.43
N TRP A 376 -6.82 -10.21 11.15
CA TRP A 376 -7.52 -9.39 10.18
C TRP A 376 -8.93 -9.90 9.88
N CYS A 377 -9.08 -11.21 9.64
CA CYS A 377 -10.38 -11.83 9.37
C CYS A 377 -11.32 -11.71 10.57
N GLU A 378 -10.82 -11.88 11.80
CA GLU A 378 -11.59 -11.68 13.02
C GLU A 378 -12.06 -10.22 13.14
N GLU A 379 -11.17 -9.24 12.96
CA GLU A 379 -11.54 -7.82 12.97
C GLU A 379 -12.57 -7.46 11.88
N TRP A 380 -12.45 -8.06 10.69
CA TRP A 380 -13.40 -7.84 9.60
C TRP A 380 -14.82 -8.27 9.96
N VAL A 381 -14.97 -9.40 10.66
CA VAL A 381 -16.28 -9.89 11.14
C VAL A 381 -16.77 -9.01 12.29
N ILE A 382 -15.90 -8.75 13.27
CA ILE A 382 -16.23 -7.97 14.46
C ILE A 382 -16.68 -6.55 14.09
N SER A 383 -15.97 -5.87 13.19
CA SER A 383 -16.29 -4.51 12.77
C SER A 383 -17.67 -4.40 12.10
N ARG A 384 -18.12 -5.45 11.40
CA ARG A 384 -19.47 -5.49 10.81
C ARG A 384 -20.54 -5.68 11.84
N VAL A 385 -20.30 -6.55 12.81
CA VAL A 385 -21.18 -6.73 13.97
C VAL A 385 -21.30 -5.41 14.71
N LYS A 386 -20.17 -4.77 15.05
CA LYS A 386 -20.15 -3.45 15.70
C LYS A 386 -20.94 -2.42 14.92
N LYS A 387 -20.75 -2.35 13.59
CA LYS A 387 -21.50 -1.40 12.76
C LYS A 387 -23.01 -1.64 12.81
N VAL A 388 -23.46 -2.89 12.78
CA VAL A 388 -24.89 -3.22 12.93
C VAL A 388 -25.37 -2.80 14.32
N VAL A 389 -24.61 -3.11 15.37
CA VAL A 389 -24.97 -2.78 16.75
C VAL A 389 -24.92 -1.28 17.05
N GLU A 390 -23.97 -0.52 16.51
CA GLU A 390 -23.78 0.92 16.79
C GLU A 390 -24.66 1.82 15.90
N VAL A 391 -24.92 1.43 14.65
CA VAL A 391 -25.72 2.22 13.70
C VAL A 391 -27.20 1.92 13.85
N GLU A 392 -27.55 0.68 14.23
CA GLU A 392 -28.94 0.21 14.29
C GLU A 392 -29.36 -0.15 15.73
N GLY A 393 -28.44 -0.12 16.70
CA GLY A 393 -28.69 -0.34 18.13
C GLY A 393 -28.32 0.87 19.00
N VAL A 394 -29.33 1.33 19.75
CA VAL A 394 -29.31 1.98 21.08
C VAL A 394 -28.50 3.28 21.33
N ASP A 395 -27.36 3.55 20.69
CA ASP A 395 -26.55 4.76 21.01
C ASP A 395 -26.86 6.00 20.14
N GLY A 396 -27.86 5.92 19.25
CA GLY A 396 -28.14 6.94 18.23
C GLY A 396 -29.54 7.58 18.25
N VAL A 397 -30.36 7.38 19.29
CA VAL A 397 -31.69 7.99 19.36
C VAL A 397 -31.62 9.19 20.32
N GLY A 398 -31.46 10.38 19.75
CA GLY A 398 -31.92 11.59 20.44
C GLY A 398 -33.38 11.41 20.83
N GLU A 399 -33.73 11.86 22.03
CA GLU A 399 -35.06 11.84 22.67
C GLU A 399 -36.23 11.93 21.67
N VAL A 400 -36.65 10.80 21.12
CA VAL A 400 -37.93 10.64 20.44
C VAL A 400 -38.51 9.37 21.01
N GLN A 401 -39.64 9.52 21.70
CA GLN A 401 -40.44 8.42 22.24
C GLN A 401 -40.87 7.50 21.09
N GLU A 402 -40.06 6.49 20.77
CA GLU A 402 -40.50 5.37 19.94
C GLU A 402 -41.20 4.33 20.85
N ASP A 403 -42.40 3.88 20.46
CA ASP A 403 -43.15 2.86 21.18
C ASP A 403 -42.33 1.57 21.40
N THR A 404 -42.51 0.94 22.57
CA THR A 404 -41.77 -0.26 23.03
C THR A 404 -41.79 -1.41 22.03
N ALA A 405 -42.90 -1.60 21.32
CA ALA A 405 -43.03 -2.62 20.27
C ALA A 405 -42.11 -2.34 19.06
N THR A 406 -41.94 -1.07 18.68
CA THR A 406 -41.07 -0.66 17.57
C THR A 406 -39.60 -0.83 17.93
N GLN A 407 -39.24 -0.58 19.19
CA GLN A 407 -37.89 -0.83 19.70
C GLN A 407 -37.55 -2.33 19.76
N GLN A 408 -38.52 -3.17 20.14
CA GLN A 408 -38.35 -4.62 20.19
C GLN A 408 -38.13 -5.23 18.79
N VAL A 409 -38.93 -4.80 17.80
CA VAL A 409 -38.75 -5.23 16.39
C VAL A 409 -37.37 -4.82 15.84
N LYS A 410 -36.91 -3.59 16.11
CA LYS A 410 -35.56 -3.14 15.70
C LYS A 410 -34.45 -3.98 16.35
N LYS A 411 -34.57 -4.30 17.65
CA LYS A 411 -33.61 -5.16 18.36
C LYS A 411 -33.59 -6.59 17.79
N GLU A 412 -34.75 -7.16 17.45
CA GLU A 412 -34.84 -8.49 16.79
C GLU A 412 -34.21 -8.48 15.39
N GLU A 413 -34.42 -7.43 14.60
CA GLU A 413 -33.77 -7.26 13.29
C GLU A 413 -32.24 -7.17 13.41
N VAL A 414 -31.73 -6.42 14.40
CA VAL A 414 -30.30 -6.33 14.72
C VAL A 414 -29.73 -7.70 15.06
N VAL A 415 -30.39 -8.46 15.95
CA VAL A 415 -29.97 -9.83 16.31
C VAL A 415 -29.97 -10.75 15.08
N GLY A 416 -31.01 -10.68 14.24
CA GLY A 416 -31.11 -11.46 13.01
C GLY A 416 -29.95 -11.19 12.04
N ARG A 417 -29.60 -9.91 11.85
CA ARG A 417 -28.46 -9.51 10.99
C ARG A 417 -27.11 -9.94 11.57
N VAL A 418 -26.91 -9.83 12.88
CA VAL A 418 -25.70 -10.33 13.55
C VAL A 418 -25.56 -11.85 13.36
N GLN A 419 -26.66 -12.60 13.49
CA GLN A 419 -26.64 -14.05 13.21
C GLN A 419 -26.35 -14.35 11.73
N ALA A 420 -26.86 -13.55 10.79
CA ALA A 420 -26.54 -13.70 9.38
C ALA A 420 -25.05 -13.48 9.09
N ILE A 421 -24.42 -12.48 9.72
CA ILE A 421 -22.97 -12.23 9.59
C ILE A 421 -22.17 -13.43 10.14
N LYS A 422 -22.54 -13.91 11.34
CA LYS A 422 -21.91 -15.09 11.94
C LYS A 422 -22.03 -16.32 11.04
N LYS A 423 -23.23 -16.57 10.53
CA LYS A 423 -23.52 -17.69 9.64
C LYS A 423 -22.65 -17.62 8.39
N THR A 424 -22.57 -16.46 7.74
CA THR A 424 -21.73 -16.25 6.54
C THR A 424 -20.25 -16.53 6.82
N ALA A 425 -19.73 -16.02 7.95
CA ALA A 425 -18.34 -16.27 8.34
C ALA A 425 -18.08 -17.77 8.60
N PHE A 426 -19.02 -18.46 9.27
CA PHE A 426 -18.89 -19.88 9.59
C PHE A 426 -19.02 -20.77 8.35
N GLU A 427 -19.88 -20.40 7.40
CA GLU A 427 -20.01 -21.06 6.10
C GLU A 427 -18.70 -20.99 5.32
N GLN A 428 -18.06 -19.82 5.25
CA GLN A 428 -16.75 -19.67 4.61
C GLN A 428 -15.69 -20.57 5.28
N LEU A 429 -15.68 -20.64 6.61
CA LEU A 429 -14.78 -21.52 7.35
C LEU A 429 -15.06 -23.01 7.12
N ASN A 430 -16.33 -23.38 6.90
CA ASN A 430 -16.70 -24.75 6.57
C ASN A 430 -16.26 -25.13 5.14
N VAL A 431 -16.40 -24.23 4.16
CA VAL A 431 -15.89 -24.43 2.79
C VAL A 431 -14.37 -24.68 2.82
N ILE A 432 -13.64 -23.92 3.63
CA ILE A 432 -12.20 -24.12 3.85
C ILE A 432 -11.92 -25.48 4.49
N LYS A 433 -12.72 -25.88 5.50
CA LYS A 433 -12.60 -27.17 6.18
C LYS A 433 -12.76 -28.34 5.20
N GLU A 434 -13.79 -28.31 4.35
CA GLU A 434 -14.03 -29.30 3.31
C GLU A 434 -12.87 -29.36 2.30
N TRP A 435 -12.37 -28.20 1.86
CA TRP A 435 -11.22 -28.15 0.97
C TRP A 435 -9.96 -28.77 1.59
N LEU A 436 -9.69 -28.50 2.87
CA LEU A 436 -8.56 -29.08 3.61
C LEU A 436 -8.72 -30.58 3.89
N GLN A 437 -9.94 -31.08 4.03
CA GLN A 437 -10.19 -32.52 4.13
C GLN A 437 -9.72 -33.25 2.85
N LEU A 438 -9.99 -32.66 1.69
CA LEU A 438 -9.65 -33.24 0.38
C LEU A 438 -8.19 -33.02 -0.02
N ASN A 439 -7.63 -31.85 0.29
CA ASN A 439 -6.34 -31.40 -0.27
C ASN A 439 -5.23 -31.24 0.78
N GLY A 440 -5.54 -31.33 2.07
CA GLY A 440 -4.57 -31.16 3.14
C GLY A 440 -3.53 -32.28 3.19
N ASN A 441 -2.31 -31.93 3.58
CA ASN A 441 -1.23 -32.86 3.85
C ASN A 441 -1.67 -33.90 4.89
N LYS A 442 -1.63 -35.17 4.49
CA LYS A 442 -2.05 -36.32 5.30
C LYS A 442 -1.06 -36.66 6.41
N ALA A 443 0.15 -36.11 6.38
CA ALA A 443 1.15 -36.28 7.44
C ALA A 443 0.77 -35.52 8.73
N ILE A 444 -0.12 -34.53 8.64
CA ILE A 444 -0.67 -33.81 9.80
C ILE A 444 -1.89 -34.56 10.30
N ASP A 445 -1.99 -34.74 11.61
CA ASP A 445 -3.18 -35.27 12.24
C ASP A 445 -4.42 -34.37 11.99
N GLU A 446 -5.60 -34.96 12.17
CA GLU A 446 -6.86 -34.25 11.89
C GLU A 446 -7.04 -33.03 12.80
N LYS A 447 -6.59 -33.14 14.05
CA LYS A 447 -6.67 -32.08 15.06
C LYS A 447 -5.83 -30.87 14.65
N GLY A 448 -4.56 -31.05 14.33
CA GLY A 448 -3.67 -29.99 13.87
C GLY A 448 -4.16 -29.36 12.57
N ARG A 449 -4.71 -30.15 11.65
CA ARG A 449 -5.23 -29.65 10.36
C ARG A 449 -6.37 -28.65 10.50
N PHE A 450 -7.21 -28.80 11.53
CA PHE A 450 -8.42 -27.97 11.70
C PHE A 450 -8.39 -27.04 12.91
N ASN A 451 -7.35 -27.11 13.76
CA ASN A 451 -7.29 -26.35 15.00
C ASN A 451 -7.54 -24.84 14.80
N PHE A 452 -6.90 -24.24 13.79
CA PHE A 452 -7.07 -22.80 13.50
C PHE A 452 -8.52 -22.41 13.14
N ILE A 453 -9.26 -23.30 12.49
CA ILE A 453 -10.66 -23.06 12.12
C ILE A 453 -11.53 -23.01 13.37
N GLU A 454 -11.32 -23.96 14.28
CA GLU A 454 -12.07 -24.04 15.53
C GLU A 454 -11.70 -22.88 16.48
N GLU A 455 -10.42 -22.50 16.56
CA GLU A 455 -9.96 -21.31 17.29
C GLU A 455 -10.65 -20.04 16.80
N MET A 456 -10.71 -19.84 15.47
CA MET A 456 -11.36 -18.67 14.89
C MET A 456 -12.88 -18.67 15.11
N LYS A 457 -13.54 -19.82 14.97
CA LYS A 457 -14.97 -19.97 15.30
C LYS A 457 -15.25 -19.65 16.77
N GLN A 458 -14.37 -20.09 17.67
CA GLN A 458 -14.48 -19.81 19.10
C GLN A 458 -14.26 -18.33 19.38
N SER A 459 -13.24 -17.68 18.79
CA SER A 459 -12.98 -16.24 18.94
C SER A 459 -14.20 -15.40 18.52
N ILE A 460 -14.70 -15.63 17.30
CA ILE A 460 -15.91 -14.96 16.77
C ILE A 460 -17.12 -15.26 17.64
N GLY A 461 -17.33 -16.53 18.02
CA GLY A 461 -18.45 -16.95 18.85
C GLY A 461 -18.47 -16.28 20.23
N SER A 462 -17.30 -16.16 20.87
CA SER A 462 -17.14 -15.58 22.20
C SER A 462 -17.41 -14.08 22.18
N TYR A 463 -16.86 -13.38 21.17
CA TYR A 463 -17.15 -11.95 20.97
C TYR A 463 -18.65 -11.68 20.79
N LEU A 464 -19.32 -12.50 19.97
CA LEU A 464 -20.74 -12.37 19.71
C LEU A 464 -21.61 -12.68 20.93
N ALA A 465 -21.21 -13.63 21.78
CA ALA A 465 -21.92 -13.95 23.01
C ALA A 465 -21.93 -12.74 23.97
N ILE A 466 -20.77 -12.10 24.19
CA ILE A 466 -20.65 -10.91 25.04
C ILE A 466 -21.57 -9.78 24.57
N HIS A 467 -21.65 -9.56 23.25
CA HIS A 467 -22.51 -8.52 22.69
C HIS A 467 -24.00 -8.88 22.72
N LYS A 468 -24.34 -10.16 22.54
CA LYS A 468 -25.72 -10.64 22.70
C LYS A 468 -26.18 -10.43 24.14
N ASP A 469 -25.37 -10.79 25.12
CA ASP A 469 -25.68 -10.64 26.54
C ASP A 469 -25.85 -9.15 26.90
N ARG A 470 -25.03 -8.26 26.34
CA ARG A 470 -25.18 -6.81 26.51
C ARG A 470 -26.49 -6.26 25.89
N ILE A 471 -26.84 -6.70 24.67
CA ILE A 471 -28.10 -6.31 24.01
C ILE A 471 -29.31 -6.84 24.81
N GLN A 472 -29.21 -8.04 25.38
CA GLN A 472 -30.26 -8.66 26.21
C GLN A 472 -30.37 -8.01 27.59
N GLN A 473 -29.27 -7.64 28.25
CA GLN A 473 -29.29 -6.88 29.52
C GLN A 473 -29.93 -5.50 29.35
N GLU A 474 -29.73 -4.83 28.21
CA GLU A 474 -30.44 -3.59 27.85
C GLU A 474 -31.94 -3.80 27.55
N MET A 475 -32.45 -5.05 27.48
CA MET A 475 -33.90 -5.35 27.44
C MET A 475 -34.49 -5.40 28.86
N GLU A 476 -33.81 -6.04 29.80
CA GLU A 476 -34.30 -6.19 31.18
C GLU A 476 -34.37 -4.86 31.94
N ILE A 477 -33.50 -3.89 31.60
CA ILE A 477 -33.51 -2.56 32.23
C ILE A 477 -34.65 -1.67 31.69
N SER A 478 -35.09 -1.87 30.44
CA SER A 478 -36.17 -1.07 29.83
C SER A 478 -37.59 -1.51 30.26
N GLU A 479 -37.75 -2.72 30.79
CA GLU A 479 -39.05 -3.23 31.29
C GLU A 479 -39.31 -2.87 32.76
N VAL A 480 -38.34 -2.28 33.46
CA VAL A 480 -38.39 -2.00 34.92
C VAL A 480 -38.57 -0.50 35.22
N VAL A 481 -38.76 0.37 34.21
CA VAL A 481 -38.99 1.81 34.38
C VAL A 481 -40.44 2.19 34.09
#